data_AF-A0A0R2AL04-F1
#
_entry.id   AF-A0A0R2AL04-F1
#
_cell.length_a   1.000
_cell.length_b   1.000
_cell.length_c   1.000
_cell.angle_alpha   90.00
_cell.angle_beta   90.00
_cell.angle_gamma   90.00
#
_symmetry.space_group_name_H-M   'P 1'
#
loop_
_entity.id
_entity.type
_entity.pdbx_description
1 polymer ?
#
loop_
_entity_poly.entity_id
_entity_poly.type
_entity_poly.pdbx_seq_one_letter_code
_entity_poly.pdbx_strand_id
1 'polypeptide(L)'
;MDMSDKSSYERIESLAIWNTPDIKNFDSLNPDDKVNAFKNVYKSNFFNYDWIEDRNMNAVVVACNPGDLLPEGEMMNFHGPKSSQDARLASVLYGTKFWGSYMTDLSSEVSSDIKKVKLDNSNVERFLKRIREVGIADDAPIIALGNKVFEAFCNYSGNKFNSSLFSVMLGKHQVKRVYHYSGANPHWKWDIVRKQITE
;
A
#
# COMPACT_ATOMS: atom_id res chain seq x y z
N MET A 1 -10.58 3.14 -27.08
CA MET A 1 -10.01 2.91 -25.74
C MET A 1 -8.63 2.32 -25.99
N ASP A 2 -7.58 3.06 -25.67
CA ASP A 2 -6.21 2.68 -26.00
C ASP A 2 -5.80 1.46 -25.15
N MET A 3 -5.30 0.40 -25.79
CA MET A 3 -4.88 -0.83 -25.08
C MET A 3 -3.54 -0.66 -24.36
N SER A 4 -2.84 0.45 -24.59
CA SER A 4 -1.56 0.78 -23.95
C SER A 4 -1.66 1.03 -22.44
N ASP A 5 -2.82 1.50 -21.95
CA ASP A 5 -3.02 1.83 -20.53
C ASP A 5 -3.15 0.58 -19.64
N LYS A 6 -3.81 -0.49 -20.13
CA LYS A 6 -4.06 -1.72 -19.36
C LYS A 6 -2.77 -2.40 -18.88
N SER A 7 -1.79 -2.57 -19.78
CA SER A 7 -0.52 -3.23 -19.44
C SER A 7 0.33 -2.44 -18.44
N SER A 8 0.12 -1.13 -18.32
CA SER A 8 0.84 -0.29 -17.36
C SER A 8 0.26 -0.39 -15.94
N TYR A 9 -1.05 -0.62 -15.83
CA TYR A 9 -1.74 -0.75 -14.55
C TYR A 9 -1.47 -2.10 -13.90
N GLU A 10 -1.50 -3.19 -14.66
CA GLU A 10 -1.26 -4.55 -14.15
C GLU A 10 0.07 -4.68 -13.37
N ARG A 11 1.09 -3.90 -13.76
CA ARG A 11 2.42 -3.94 -13.14
C ARG A 11 2.50 -3.29 -11.76
N ILE A 12 1.57 -2.40 -11.43
CA ILE A 12 1.60 -1.64 -10.17
C ILE A 12 0.45 -2.04 -9.25
N GLU A 13 -0.25 -3.13 -9.56
CA GLU A 13 -1.38 -3.66 -8.81
C GLU A 13 -0.97 -4.87 -8.00
N SER A 14 -1.70 -5.10 -6.90
CA SER A 14 -1.50 -6.23 -6.00
C SER A 14 -2.66 -6.33 -4.99
N LEU A 15 -2.57 -7.33 -4.12
CA LEU A 15 -3.40 -7.47 -2.92
C LEU A 15 -2.52 -7.45 -1.66
N ALA A 16 -3.09 -6.93 -0.58
CA ALA A 16 -2.48 -6.90 0.75
C ALA A 16 -2.58 -8.28 1.43
N ILE A 17 -2.00 -9.29 0.81
CA ILE A 17 -1.97 -10.68 1.27
C ILE A 17 -0.59 -11.26 1.01
N TRP A 18 0.02 -11.85 2.03
CA TRP A 18 1.32 -12.51 1.94
C TRP A 18 1.26 -13.87 2.64
N ASN A 19 2.34 -14.64 2.55
CA ASN A 19 2.55 -15.80 3.42
C ASN A 19 2.41 -15.40 4.89
N THR A 20 1.55 -16.13 5.61
CA THR A 20 1.29 -15.91 7.03
C THR A 20 2.11 -16.86 7.88
N PRO A 21 2.69 -16.40 8.99
CA PRO A 21 3.39 -17.28 9.92
C PRO A 21 2.40 -18.15 10.70
N ASP A 22 2.72 -19.44 10.88
CA ASP A 22 1.97 -20.33 11.76
C ASP A 22 2.39 -20.11 13.22
N ILE A 23 1.82 -19.09 13.85
CA ILE A 23 2.12 -18.71 15.24
C ILE A 23 0.83 -18.59 16.04
N LYS A 24 0.70 -19.42 17.08
CA LYS A 24 -0.33 -19.27 18.11
C LYS A 24 -0.04 -18.01 18.92
N ASN A 25 -1.01 -17.10 19.03
CA ASN A 25 -0.94 -15.83 19.77
C ASN A 25 -0.05 -14.73 19.15
N PHE A 26 -0.12 -14.54 17.82
CA PHE A 26 0.59 -13.45 17.13
C PHE A 26 0.43 -12.08 17.83
N ASP A 27 -0.78 -11.76 18.30
CA ASP A 27 -1.05 -10.46 18.94
C ASP A 27 -0.27 -10.20 20.23
N SER A 28 0.11 -11.26 20.95
CA SER A 28 0.90 -11.16 22.20
C SER A 28 2.40 -10.96 21.99
N LEU A 29 2.89 -11.14 20.76
CA LEU A 29 4.29 -10.90 20.43
C LEU A 29 4.64 -9.41 20.60
N ASN A 30 5.89 -9.10 20.92
CA ASN A 30 6.35 -7.72 20.83
C ASN A 30 6.44 -7.27 19.34
N PRO A 31 6.47 -5.96 19.06
CA PRO A 31 6.60 -5.40 17.72
C PRO A 31 7.65 -6.05 16.79
N ASP A 32 8.86 -6.28 17.30
CA ASP A 32 9.96 -6.78 16.49
C ASP A 32 9.76 -8.26 16.14
N ASP A 33 9.26 -9.05 17.07
CA ASP A 33 8.92 -10.45 16.86
C ASP A 33 7.75 -10.60 15.87
N LYS A 34 6.77 -9.69 15.88
CA LYS A 34 5.70 -9.66 14.87
C LYS A 34 6.25 -9.46 13.46
N VAL A 35 7.19 -8.53 13.29
CA VAL A 35 7.84 -8.28 12.00
C VAL A 35 8.72 -9.47 11.60
N ASN A 36 9.51 -10.02 12.54
CA ASN A 36 10.42 -11.13 12.28
C ASN A 36 9.67 -12.41 11.90
N ALA A 37 8.51 -12.66 12.52
CA ALA A 37 7.63 -13.77 12.14
C ALA A 37 7.27 -13.72 10.65
N PHE A 38 6.84 -12.55 10.15
CA PHE A 38 6.55 -12.37 8.73
C PHE A 38 7.81 -12.47 7.86
N LYS A 39 8.95 -11.88 8.28
CA LYS A 39 10.23 -12.00 7.53
C LYS A 39 10.70 -13.45 7.36
N ASN A 40 10.43 -14.31 8.34
CA ASN A 40 10.84 -15.71 8.34
C ASN A 40 10.07 -16.53 7.28
N VAL A 41 8.78 -16.24 7.10
CA VAL A 41 7.94 -16.92 6.10
C VAL A 41 7.86 -16.20 4.76
N TYR A 42 8.36 -14.96 4.68
CA TYR A 42 8.33 -14.16 3.47
C TYR A 42 9.11 -14.83 2.33
N LYS A 43 8.43 -14.99 1.19
CA LYS A 43 9.01 -15.47 -0.07
C LYS A 43 9.22 -14.27 -1.00
N SER A 44 10.47 -14.03 -1.39
CA SER A 44 10.80 -12.97 -2.37
C SER A 44 10.16 -13.26 -3.72
N ASN A 45 9.65 -12.23 -4.39
CA ASN A 45 9.14 -12.31 -5.75
C ASN A 45 8.10 -13.43 -5.91
N PHE A 46 7.18 -13.52 -4.95
CA PHE A 46 6.14 -14.54 -4.93
C PHE A 46 4.77 -13.96 -4.59
N PHE A 47 3.78 -14.29 -5.42
CA PHE A 47 2.36 -14.09 -5.15
C PHE A 47 1.63 -15.42 -5.40
N ASN A 48 0.77 -15.85 -4.48
CA ASN A 48 -0.09 -17.01 -4.72
C ASN A 48 -1.41 -16.54 -5.33
N TYR A 49 -1.69 -16.95 -6.57
CA TYR A 49 -2.90 -16.56 -7.28
C TYR A 49 -4.19 -17.08 -6.63
N ASP A 50 -4.12 -18.14 -5.83
CA ASP A 50 -5.27 -18.61 -5.06
C ASP A 50 -5.75 -17.56 -4.02
N TRP A 51 -4.86 -16.65 -3.57
CA TRP A 51 -5.23 -15.56 -2.66
C TRP A 51 -6.18 -14.53 -3.28
N ILE A 52 -6.40 -14.57 -4.60
CA ILE A 52 -7.40 -13.71 -5.25
C ILE A 52 -8.80 -14.00 -4.69
N GLU A 53 -9.07 -15.22 -4.23
CA GLU A 53 -10.34 -15.58 -3.60
C GLU A 53 -10.53 -14.90 -2.23
N ASP A 54 -9.44 -14.60 -1.53
CA ASP A 54 -9.42 -13.93 -0.23
C ASP A 54 -9.42 -12.39 -0.33
N ARG A 55 -9.56 -11.84 -1.55
CA ARG A 55 -9.52 -10.39 -1.78
C ARG A 55 -10.63 -9.67 -1.01
N ASN A 56 -10.30 -8.47 -0.56
CA ASN A 56 -11.16 -7.62 0.24
C ASN A 56 -11.19 -6.21 -0.33
N MET A 57 -12.13 -5.93 -1.22
CA MET A 57 -12.21 -4.66 -1.95
C MET A 57 -12.77 -3.48 -1.11
N ASN A 58 -12.77 -3.62 0.23
CA ASN A 58 -13.31 -2.62 1.16
C ASN A 58 -12.35 -1.47 1.47
N ALA A 59 -11.11 -1.51 0.99
CA ALA A 59 -10.14 -0.44 1.13
C ALA A 59 -9.09 -0.49 0.03
N VAL A 60 -8.34 0.60 -0.12
CA VAL A 60 -7.19 0.67 -1.02
C VAL A 60 -5.95 1.09 -0.23
N VAL A 61 -4.87 0.32 -0.33
CA VAL A 61 -3.55 0.74 0.15
C VAL A 61 -2.76 1.30 -1.02
N VAL A 62 -2.26 2.53 -0.88
CA VAL A 62 -1.60 3.24 -1.98
C VAL A 62 -0.23 3.75 -1.57
N ALA A 63 0.82 3.36 -2.31
CA ALA A 63 2.14 3.95 -2.20
C ALA A 63 2.42 4.92 -3.36
N CYS A 64 3.64 5.45 -3.42
CA CYS A 64 3.97 6.48 -4.37
C CYS A 64 4.21 5.91 -5.77
N ASN A 65 5.06 4.89 -5.85
CA ASN A 65 5.55 4.34 -7.10
C ASN A 65 6.30 3.02 -6.86
N PRO A 66 6.44 2.16 -7.89
CA PRO A 66 7.28 0.98 -7.81
C PRO A 66 8.77 1.32 -7.67
N GLY A 67 9.50 0.55 -6.86
CA GLY A 67 10.95 0.63 -6.80
C GLY A 67 11.65 -0.09 -7.96
N ASP A 68 12.97 0.13 -8.10
CA ASP A 68 13.79 -0.50 -9.16
C ASP A 68 13.82 -2.03 -9.11
N LEU A 69 13.43 -2.62 -7.97
CA LEU A 69 13.34 -4.06 -7.75
C LEU A 69 11.92 -4.60 -7.94
N LEU A 70 11.06 -3.89 -8.70
CA LEU A 70 9.72 -4.35 -9.03
C LEU A 70 9.81 -5.73 -9.72
N PRO A 71 9.26 -6.79 -9.13
CA PRO A 71 9.21 -8.11 -9.76
C PRO A 71 8.39 -8.11 -11.06
N GLU A 72 8.69 -9.06 -11.94
CA GLU A 72 7.89 -9.34 -13.14
C GLU A 72 6.64 -10.16 -12.79
N GLY A 73 5.52 -9.90 -13.47
CA GLY A 73 4.25 -10.61 -13.30
C GLY A 73 3.09 -9.72 -12.85
N GLU A 74 1.88 -10.24 -12.98
CA GLU A 74 0.65 -9.61 -12.48
C GLU A 74 0.56 -9.74 -10.95
N MET A 75 -0.04 -8.75 -10.28
CA MET A 75 -0.21 -8.74 -8.81
C MET A 75 1.10 -8.78 -8.00
N MET A 76 2.23 -8.61 -8.66
CA MET A 76 3.56 -8.78 -8.07
C MET A 76 4.07 -7.53 -7.35
N ASN A 77 3.40 -6.37 -7.52
CA ASN A 77 3.76 -5.17 -6.77
C ASN A 77 3.62 -5.43 -5.26
N PHE A 78 4.49 -4.85 -4.43
CA PHE A 78 4.56 -5.14 -2.98
C PHE A 78 4.87 -6.61 -2.60
N HIS A 79 5.33 -7.43 -3.56
CA HIS A 79 5.81 -8.81 -3.35
C HIS A 79 7.26 -8.97 -3.82
N GLY A 80 8.08 -7.94 -3.62
CA GLY A 80 9.44 -7.87 -4.14
C GLY A 80 10.44 -8.69 -3.33
N PRO A 81 11.75 -8.45 -3.50
CA PRO A 81 12.77 -9.10 -2.68
C PRO A 81 12.67 -8.68 -1.22
N LYS A 82 13.19 -9.52 -0.30
CA LYS A 82 13.22 -9.25 1.16
C LYS A 82 13.77 -7.86 1.53
N SER A 83 14.67 -7.30 0.71
CA SER A 83 15.23 -5.94 0.91
C SER A 83 14.17 -4.84 0.85
N SER A 84 13.06 -5.03 0.12
CA SER A 84 11.95 -4.08 0.00
C SER A 84 11.17 -3.85 1.30
N GLN A 85 11.34 -4.72 2.30
CA GLN A 85 10.66 -4.66 3.60
C GLN A 85 9.14 -4.85 3.55
N ASP A 86 8.57 -5.46 2.50
CA ASP A 86 7.13 -5.69 2.37
C ASP A 86 6.56 -6.50 3.57
N ALA A 87 7.37 -7.38 4.17
CA ALA A 87 7.03 -8.08 5.42
C ALA A 87 6.66 -7.15 6.60
N ARG A 88 7.19 -5.93 6.66
CA ARG A 88 6.79 -4.93 7.67
C ARG A 88 5.35 -4.49 7.44
N LEU A 89 4.99 -4.21 6.20
CA LEU A 89 3.61 -3.85 5.83
C LEU A 89 2.65 -5.02 6.09
N ALA A 90 3.04 -6.24 5.68
CA ALA A 90 2.26 -7.45 5.95
C ALA A 90 1.94 -7.59 7.44
N SER A 91 2.95 -7.44 8.30
CA SER A 91 2.79 -7.59 9.76
C SER A 91 1.83 -6.59 10.41
N VAL A 92 1.68 -5.38 9.86
CA VAL A 92 0.77 -4.35 10.41
C VAL A 92 -0.63 -4.42 9.81
N LEU A 93 -0.81 -5.10 8.67
CA LEU A 93 -2.12 -5.32 8.05
C LEU A 93 -2.75 -6.65 8.51
N TYR A 94 -1.93 -7.64 8.87
CA TYR A 94 -2.40 -8.97 9.27
C TYR A 94 -3.42 -8.92 10.42
N GLY A 95 -4.53 -9.64 10.25
CA GLY A 95 -5.63 -9.67 11.23
C GLY A 95 -6.45 -8.37 11.33
N THR A 96 -6.20 -7.37 10.47
CA THR A 96 -7.10 -6.20 10.35
C THR A 96 -8.15 -6.44 9.28
N LYS A 97 -9.20 -5.60 9.28
CA LYS A 97 -10.16 -5.50 8.17
C LYS A 97 -9.54 -5.06 6.83
N PHE A 98 -8.26 -4.71 6.80
CA PHE A 98 -7.53 -4.28 5.60
C PHE A 98 -6.65 -5.38 5.01
N TRP A 99 -6.56 -6.55 5.66
CA TRP A 99 -5.98 -7.72 5.01
C TRP A 99 -6.82 -8.08 3.76
N GLY A 100 -6.16 -8.41 2.66
CA GLY A 100 -6.83 -8.64 1.37
C GLY A 100 -7.14 -7.39 0.56
N SER A 101 -6.86 -6.20 1.08
CA SER A 101 -7.16 -4.94 0.37
C SER A 101 -6.44 -4.83 -0.97
N TYR A 102 -7.07 -4.13 -1.90
CA TYR A 102 -6.43 -3.74 -3.15
C TYR A 102 -5.22 -2.84 -2.86
N MET A 103 -4.11 -3.10 -3.54
CA MET A 103 -2.87 -2.35 -3.39
C MET A 103 -2.44 -1.76 -4.71
N THR A 104 -1.99 -0.51 -4.69
CA THR A 104 -1.42 0.10 -5.89
C THR A 104 -0.49 1.27 -5.61
N ASP A 105 0.05 1.86 -6.67
CA ASP A 105 0.83 3.09 -6.63
C ASP A 105 0.11 4.27 -7.29
N LEU A 106 0.40 5.48 -6.82
CA LEU A 106 -0.13 6.71 -7.39
C LEU A 106 0.59 7.11 -8.70
N SER A 107 1.82 6.67 -8.89
CA SER A 107 2.60 6.80 -10.13
C SER A 107 3.05 5.43 -10.63
N SER A 108 3.07 5.25 -11.95
CA SER A 108 3.65 4.07 -12.61
C SER A 108 5.16 4.20 -12.88
N GLU A 109 5.77 5.32 -12.51
CA GLU A 109 7.21 5.56 -12.68
C GLU A 109 8.04 4.62 -11.80
N VAL A 110 8.86 3.76 -12.41
CA VAL A 110 9.74 2.86 -11.67
C VAL A 110 10.97 3.64 -11.20
N SER A 111 11.11 3.82 -9.89
CA SER A 111 12.28 4.46 -9.28
C SER A 111 12.43 4.13 -7.80
N SER A 112 13.62 3.72 -7.37
CA SER A 112 13.95 3.66 -5.93
C SER A 112 14.17 5.04 -5.28
N ASP A 113 14.36 6.09 -6.07
CA ASP A 113 14.54 7.46 -5.58
C ASP A 113 13.23 8.24 -5.61
N ILE A 114 12.53 8.19 -4.49
CA ILE A 114 11.26 8.89 -4.27
C ILE A 114 11.32 10.39 -4.59
N LYS A 115 12.50 11.04 -4.56
CA LYS A 115 12.63 12.48 -4.85
C LYS A 115 12.45 12.76 -6.34
N LYS A 116 12.73 11.80 -7.22
CA LYS A 116 12.61 11.95 -8.68
C LYS A 116 11.17 11.84 -9.17
N VAL A 117 10.38 11.00 -8.52
CA VAL A 117 8.98 10.76 -8.90
C VAL A 117 8.17 12.03 -8.68
N LYS A 118 7.47 12.51 -9.69
CA LYS A 118 6.56 13.66 -9.54
C LYS A 118 5.13 13.16 -9.45
N LEU A 119 4.38 13.73 -8.50
CA LEU A 119 2.95 13.49 -8.36
C LEU A 119 2.22 14.79 -8.66
N ASP A 120 1.22 14.72 -9.52
CA ASP A 120 0.32 15.82 -9.86
C ASP A 120 -1.15 15.38 -9.82
N ASN A 121 -2.06 16.28 -10.20
CA ASN A 121 -3.49 16.00 -10.20
C ASN A 121 -3.86 14.87 -11.18
N SER A 122 -3.13 14.70 -12.28
CA SER A 122 -3.38 13.64 -13.25
C SER A 122 -3.09 12.25 -12.68
N ASN A 123 -2.13 12.15 -11.75
CA ASN A 123 -1.86 10.91 -11.02
C ASN A 123 -3.08 10.53 -10.16
N VAL A 124 -3.62 11.50 -9.41
CA VAL A 124 -4.79 11.28 -8.54
C VAL A 124 -6.03 10.93 -9.36
N GLU A 125 -6.27 11.61 -10.48
CA GLU A 125 -7.39 11.32 -11.38
C GLU A 125 -7.31 9.92 -11.98
N ARG A 126 -6.13 9.51 -12.47
CA ARG A 126 -5.91 8.16 -12.98
C ARG A 126 -6.09 7.11 -11.90
N PHE A 127 -5.58 7.35 -10.69
CA PHE A 127 -5.81 6.48 -9.55
C PHE A 127 -7.30 6.32 -9.22
N LEU A 128 -8.05 7.43 -9.10
CA LEU A 128 -9.48 7.41 -8.80
C LEU A 128 -10.30 6.70 -9.88
N LYS A 129 -9.99 6.95 -11.15
CA LYS A 129 -10.60 6.24 -12.28
C LYS A 129 -10.35 4.75 -12.18
N ARG A 130 -9.10 4.35 -11.93
CA ARG A 130 -8.70 2.95 -11.87
C ARG A 130 -9.35 2.19 -10.71
N ILE A 131 -9.35 2.74 -9.50
CA ILE A 131 -9.98 2.04 -8.35
C ILE A 131 -11.47 1.81 -8.59
N ARG A 132 -12.15 2.73 -9.29
CA ARG A 132 -13.54 2.54 -9.73
C ARG A 132 -13.67 1.44 -10.78
N GLU A 133 -12.76 1.40 -11.77
CA GLU A 133 -12.77 0.38 -12.83
C GLU A 133 -12.59 -1.04 -12.30
N VAL A 134 -11.82 -1.22 -11.22
CA VAL A 134 -11.66 -2.52 -10.53
C VAL A 134 -12.75 -2.80 -9.49
N GLY A 135 -13.76 -1.92 -9.38
CA GLY A 135 -14.95 -2.13 -8.55
C GLY A 135 -14.79 -1.77 -7.08
N ILE A 136 -13.81 -0.96 -6.70
CA ILE A 136 -13.72 -0.39 -5.34
C ILE A 136 -14.89 0.59 -5.14
N ALA A 137 -15.56 0.49 -3.99
CA ALA A 137 -16.66 1.39 -3.63
C ALA A 137 -16.18 2.85 -3.52
N ASP A 138 -17.02 3.79 -3.98
CA ASP A 138 -16.69 5.23 -4.00
C ASP A 138 -16.48 5.84 -2.59
N ASP A 139 -16.83 5.14 -1.51
CA ASP A 139 -16.63 5.53 -0.11
C ASP A 139 -15.59 4.66 0.61
N ALA A 140 -14.92 3.73 -0.09
CA ALA A 140 -13.90 2.88 0.50
C ALA A 140 -12.74 3.74 1.05
N PRO A 141 -12.25 3.48 2.28
CA PRO A 141 -11.09 4.17 2.82
C PRO A 141 -9.82 3.92 1.99
N ILE A 142 -8.99 4.95 1.90
CA ILE A 142 -7.67 4.91 1.25
C ILE A 142 -6.58 5.03 2.31
N ILE A 143 -5.65 4.09 2.33
CA ILE A 143 -4.47 4.09 3.19
C ILE A 143 -3.27 4.62 2.39
N ALA A 144 -2.92 5.89 2.59
CA ALA A 144 -1.81 6.55 1.91
C ALA A 144 -0.48 6.30 2.63
N LEU A 145 0.42 5.55 1.98
CA LEU A 145 1.73 5.19 2.52
C LEU A 145 2.74 6.33 2.27
N GLY A 146 3.00 7.10 3.33
CA GLY A 146 3.99 8.17 3.37
C GLY A 146 3.43 9.58 3.08
N ASN A 147 4.20 10.59 3.47
CA ASN A 147 3.79 12.00 3.37
C ASN A 147 3.53 12.42 1.92
N LYS A 148 4.38 12.01 0.98
CA LYS A 148 4.31 12.45 -0.42
C LYS A 148 3.00 12.05 -1.10
N VAL A 149 2.54 10.82 -0.86
CA VAL A 149 1.27 10.31 -1.37
C VAL A 149 0.10 11.05 -0.74
N PHE A 150 0.13 11.21 0.58
CA PHE A 150 -0.92 11.92 1.30
C PHE A 150 -1.00 13.40 0.94
N GLU A 151 0.14 14.07 0.75
CA GLU A 151 0.23 15.45 0.28
C GLU A 151 -0.38 15.63 -1.10
N ALA A 152 -0.17 14.68 -2.03
CA ALA A 152 -0.84 14.71 -3.33
C ALA A 152 -2.36 14.69 -3.21
N PHE A 153 -2.91 13.86 -2.32
CA PHE A 153 -4.36 13.84 -2.05
C PHE A 153 -4.87 15.10 -1.34
N CYS A 154 -4.11 15.67 -0.41
CA CYS A 154 -4.43 16.96 0.20
C CYS A 154 -4.52 18.06 -0.87
N ASN A 155 -3.48 18.19 -1.70
CA ASN A 155 -3.43 19.22 -2.73
C ASN A 155 -4.57 19.07 -3.74
N TYR A 156 -4.85 17.83 -4.18
CA TYR A 156 -5.97 17.55 -5.08
C TYR A 156 -7.33 17.92 -4.48
N SER A 157 -7.52 17.68 -3.18
CA SER A 157 -8.76 18.04 -2.46
C SER A 157 -8.84 19.53 -2.09
N GLY A 158 -7.87 20.36 -2.52
CA GLY A 158 -7.80 21.78 -2.17
C GLY A 158 -7.34 22.05 -0.73
N ASN A 159 -6.86 21.03 -0.01
CA ASN A 159 -6.36 21.13 1.35
C ASN A 159 -4.85 21.38 1.36
N LYS A 160 -4.38 22.25 2.26
CA LYS A 160 -2.94 22.45 2.48
C LYS A 160 -2.39 21.33 3.36
N PHE A 161 -1.40 20.58 2.86
CA PHE A 161 -0.72 19.57 3.67
C PHE A 161 -0.03 20.19 4.90
N ASN A 162 -0.16 19.50 6.03
CA ASN A 162 0.54 19.77 7.27
C ASN A 162 1.00 18.43 7.86
N SER A 163 2.21 18.37 8.40
CA SER A 163 2.79 17.16 8.98
C SER A 163 2.02 16.64 10.20
N SER A 164 1.12 17.39 10.82
CA SER A 164 0.19 16.90 11.86
C SER A 164 -1.14 16.36 11.31
N LEU A 165 -1.43 16.54 10.02
CA LEU A 165 -2.66 16.05 9.40
C LEU A 165 -2.52 14.57 9.06
N PHE A 166 -3.41 13.73 9.59
CA PHE A 166 -3.42 12.29 9.36
C PHE A 166 -4.63 11.78 8.57
N SER A 167 -5.58 12.66 8.24
CA SER A 167 -6.71 12.31 7.40
C SER A 167 -7.18 13.48 6.55
N VAL A 168 -7.66 13.19 5.34
CA VAL A 168 -8.34 14.15 4.46
C VAL A 168 -9.47 13.46 3.72
N MET A 169 -10.51 14.20 3.34
CA MET A 169 -11.57 13.68 2.46
C MET A 169 -11.19 13.93 1.01
N LEU A 170 -11.23 12.87 0.20
CA LEU A 170 -11.06 12.90 -1.25
C LEU A 170 -12.39 12.46 -1.88
N GLY A 171 -13.29 13.42 -2.12
CA GLY A 171 -14.68 13.09 -2.42
C GLY A 171 -15.32 12.36 -1.24
N LYS A 172 -15.82 11.14 -1.45
CA LYS A 172 -16.38 10.29 -0.40
C LYS A 172 -15.35 9.38 0.27
N HIS A 173 -14.13 9.27 -0.28
CA HIS A 173 -13.07 8.47 0.32
C HIS A 173 -12.45 9.19 1.51
N GLN A 174 -12.40 8.52 2.66
CA GLN A 174 -11.52 8.95 3.76
C GLN A 174 -10.10 8.47 3.46
N VAL A 175 -9.18 9.41 3.22
CA VAL A 175 -7.75 9.11 3.06
C VAL A 175 -7.08 9.20 4.42
N LYS A 176 -6.44 8.13 4.87
CA LYS A 176 -5.63 8.08 6.10
C LYS A 176 -4.14 8.04 5.75
N ARG A 177 -3.35 8.87 6.42
CA ARG A 177 -1.89 8.88 6.27
C ARG A 177 -1.25 7.85 7.20
N VAL A 178 -0.38 7.02 6.63
CA VAL A 178 0.40 6.03 7.37
C VAL A 178 1.88 6.21 7.06
N TYR A 179 2.76 5.96 8.03
CA TYR A 179 4.20 5.98 7.75
C TYR A 179 4.60 4.88 6.77
N HIS A 180 5.41 5.23 5.77
CA HIS A 180 5.91 4.27 4.78
C HIS A 180 6.79 3.21 5.45
N TYR A 181 6.68 1.95 5.01
CA TYR A 181 7.28 0.77 5.62
C TYR A 181 8.75 0.53 5.27
N SER A 182 9.39 1.46 4.55
CA SER A 182 10.81 1.40 4.20
C SER A 182 11.70 1.29 5.44
N GLY A 183 12.71 0.41 5.38
CA GLY A 183 13.71 0.22 6.44
C GLY A 183 14.45 1.49 6.84
N ALA A 184 14.53 2.47 5.93
CA ALA A 184 15.19 3.75 6.16
C ALA A 184 14.30 4.79 6.88
N ASN A 185 13.02 4.51 7.13
CA ASN A 185 12.11 5.45 7.78
C ASN A 185 12.16 5.32 9.32
N PRO A 186 12.77 6.27 10.05
CA PRO A 186 12.93 6.19 11.51
C PRO A 186 11.60 6.40 12.27
N HIS A 187 10.59 6.96 11.61
CA HIS A 187 9.27 7.18 12.22
C HIS A 187 8.38 5.94 12.17
N TRP A 188 8.76 4.94 11.37
CA TRP A 188 8.01 3.69 11.32
C TRP A 188 8.29 2.87 12.57
N LYS A 189 7.26 2.65 13.38
CA LYS A 189 7.22 1.70 14.49
C LYS A 189 5.94 0.89 14.36
N TRP A 190 6.00 -0.42 14.59
CA TRP A 190 4.87 -1.33 14.34
C TRP A 190 3.59 -0.85 15.04
N ASP A 191 3.63 -0.55 16.35
CA ASP A 191 2.44 -0.13 17.11
C ASP A 191 1.86 1.20 16.61
N ILE A 192 2.73 2.16 16.25
CA ILE A 192 2.30 3.47 15.75
C ILE A 192 1.58 3.30 14.41
N VAL A 193 2.16 2.50 13.51
CA VAL A 193 1.62 2.28 12.17
C VAL A 193 0.35 1.45 12.24
N ARG A 194 0.32 0.42 13.09
CA ARG A 194 -0.88 -0.37 13.37
C ARG A 194 -2.02 0.54 13.81
N LYS A 195 -1.75 1.46 14.75
CA LYS A 195 -2.72 2.45 15.21
C LYS A 195 -3.21 3.37 14.08
N GLN A 196 -2.32 3.91 13.25
CA GLN A 196 -2.68 4.76 12.11
C GLN A 196 -3.60 4.05 11.10
N ILE A 197 -3.49 2.73 10.99
CA ILE A 197 -4.32 1.91 10.11
C ILE A 197 -5.69 1.67 10.77
N THR A 198 -5.71 1.23 12.02
CA THR A 198 -6.93 0.70 12.66
C THR A 198 -7.83 1.74 13.31
N GLU A 199 -7.28 2.89 13.71
CA GLU A 199 -8.00 4.01 14.33
C GLU A 199 -8.20 5.15 13.33
#